data_AF-A0A963LHV3-F1
#
_entry.id   AF-A0A963LHV3-F1
#
_cell.length_a   1.000
_cell.length_b   1.000
_cell.length_c   1.000
_cell.angle_alpha   90.00
_cell.angle_beta   90.00
_cell.angle_gamma   90.00
#
_symmetry.space_group_name_H-M   'P 1'
#
loop_
_entity.id
_entity.type
_entity.pdbx_description
1 polymer ?
#
loop_
_entity_poly.entity_id
_entity_poly.type
_entity_poly.pdbx_seq_one_letter_code
_entity_poly.pdbx_strand_id
1 'polypeptide(L)'
;QVSASVLCPFFVPTGIQQSHRNRPAELGADEKPTRSQLVQQAMTDKAVGSGKVSAAEVAQNVFDAVAEKRFYIYSHPKALASVQTRLEDIMQARNPTDPFAGKPEIGDALRSALRATK
;
A
#
# COMPACT_ATOMS: atom_id res chain seq x y z
N GLN A 1 5.65 19.15 27.45
CA GLN A 1 6.09 17.87 26.87
C GLN A 1 5.53 17.78 25.45
N VAL A 2 6.32 17.33 24.48
CA VAL A 2 5.90 17.12 23.08
C VAL A 2 5.59 15.64 22.86
N SER A 3 4.56 15.33 22.07
CA SER A 3 4.19 13.97 21.66
C SER A 3 4.08 13.86 20.14
N ALA A 4 4.06 12.64 19.62
CA ALA A 4 3.94 12.35 18.19
C ALA A 4 3.05 11.12 17.96
N SER A 5 2.58 10.97 16.71
CA SER A 5 1.82 9.81 16.22
C SER A 5 2.29 9.46 14.80
N VAL A 6 2.04 8.22 14.37
CA VAL A 6 2.33 7.72 13.03
C VAL A 6 1.05 7.19 12.38
N LEU A 7 0.71 7.75 11.22
CA LEU A 7 -0.38 7.27 10.38
C LEU A 7 0.14 6.22 9.41
N CYS A 8 -0.45 5.02 9.48
CA CYS A 8 -0.15 3.88 8.62
C CYS A 8 -1.42 3.47 7.85
N PRO A 9 -1.80 4.20 6.79
CA PRO A 9 -3.02 3.91 6.07
C PRO A 9 -2.84 2.77 5.08
N PHE A 10 -3.94 2.11 4.71
CA PHE A 10 -3.99 1.23 3.54
C PHE A 10 -4.39 2.05 2.30
N PHE A 11 -4.96 1.42 1.26
CA PHE A 11 -5.46 2.14 0.09
C PHE A 11 -6.63 3.07 0.44
N VAL A 12 -6.45 4.36 0.16
CA VAL A 12 -7.44 5.44 0.35
C VAL A 12 -7.62 6.13 -1.00
N PRO A 13 -8.86 6.36 -1.48
CA PRO A 13 -9.12 7.02 -2.75
C PRO A 13 -8.58 8.46 -2.77
N THR A 14 -7.38 8.63 -3.33
CA THR A 14 -6.68 9.91 -3.47
C THR A 14 -6.08 10.01 -4.88
N GLY A 15 -5.13 10.92 -5.09
CA GLY A 15 -4.38 11.04 -6.35
C GLY A 15 -3.01 10.35 -6.33
N ILE A 16 -2.67 9.54 -5.33
CA ILE A 16 -1.31 8.99 -5.14
C ILE A 16 -0.84 8.10 -6.30
N GLN A 17 -1.76 7.41 -6.96
CA GLN A 17 -1.53 6.62 -8.17
C GLN A 17 -1.06 7.48 -9.36
N GLN A 18 -1.31 8.79 -9.33
CA GLN A 18 -0.82 9.77 -10.32
C GLN A 18 0.36 10.59 -9.79
N SER A 19 1.12 10.05 -8.83
CA SER A 19 2.21 10.78 -8.15
C SER A 19 3.35 11.23 -9.06
N HIS A 20 3.51 10.65 -10.24
CA HIS A 20 4.49 11.11 -11.24
C HIS A 20 4.31 12.59 -11.57
N ARG A 21 3.09 13.14 -11.49
CA ARG A 21 2.80 14.57 -11.68
C ARG A 21 3.48 15.50 -10.65
N ASN A 22 3.90 14.95 -9.51
CA ASN A 22 4.56 15.67 -8.43
C ASN A 22 6.09 15.47 -8.44
N ARG A 23 6.66 14.70 -9.39
CA ARG A 23 8.10 14.45 -9.42
C ARG A 23 8.85 15.72 -9.82
N PRO A 24 9.85 16.18 -9.03
CA PRO A 24 10.71 17.30 -9.42
C PRO A 24 11.47 17.03 -10.73
N ALA A 25 11.61 18.05 -11.57
CA ALA A 25 12.18 17.91 -12.90
C ALA A 25 13.67 17.49 -12.87
N GLU A 26 14.39 17.89 -11.82
CA GLU A 26 15.80 17.54 -11.59
C GLU A 26 16.03 16.04 -11.33
N LEU A 27 14.99 15.27 -10.99
CA LEU A 27 15.08 13.82 -10.80
C LEU A 27 14.93 13.03 -12.12
N GLY A 28 14.89 13.73 -13.26
CA GLY A 28 14.88 13.15 -14.59
C GLY A 28 13.48 12.86 -15.14
N ALA A 29 13.40 12.73 -16.47
CA ALA A 29 12.19 12.34 -17.18
C ALA A 29 11.94 10.83 -17.06
N ASP A 30 10.67 10.42 -17.17
CA ASP A 30 10.29 9.01 -17.20
C ASP A 30 10.93 8.30 -18.41
N GLU A 31 11.82 7.33 -18.13
CA GLU A 31 12.05 6.25 -19.09
C GLU A 31 10.71 5.56 -19.39
N LYS A 32 10.57 4.99 -20.59
CA LYS A 32 9.35 4.24 -20.92
C LYS A 32 9.15 3.14 -19.85
N PRO A 33 7.98 3.09 -19.19
CA PRO A 33 7.77 2.17 -18.11
C PRO A 33 7.93 0.73 -18.61
N THR A 34 8.65 -0.06 -17.82
CA THR A 34 8.76 -1.49 -18.06
C THR A 34 7.39 -2.15 -17.91
N ARG A 35 7.26 -3.37 -18.43
CA ARG A 35 6.03 -4.14 -18.30
C ARG A 35 5.59 -4.32 -16.84
N SER A 36 6.52 -4.63 -15.93
CA SER A 36 6.20 -4.82 -14.53
C SER A 36 5.70 -3.52 -13.89
N GLN A 37 6.25 -2.37 -14.29
CA GLN A 37 5.78 -1.05 -13.85
C GLN A 37 4.36 -0.76 -14.36
N LEU A 38 4.05 -1.09 -15.61
CA LEU A 38 2.70 -0.92 -16.16
C LEU A 38 1.65 -1.79 -15.45
N VAL A 39 1.99 -3.06 -15.19
CA VAL A 39 1.12 -3.97 -14.42
C VAL A 39 0.91 -3.45 -13.00
N GLN A 40 1.99 -3.00 -12.35
CA GLN A 40 1.92 -2.42 -11.01
C GLN A 40 1.07 -1.15 -10.97
N GLN A 41 1.17 -0.29 -11.99
CA GLN A 41 0.35 0.92 -12.09
C GLN A 41 -1.14 0.57 -12.15
N ALA A 42 -1.53 -0.36 -13.04
CA ALA A 42 -2.92 -0.79 -13.16
C ALA A 42 -3.46 -1.43 -11.87
N MET A 43 -2.65 -2.24 -11.18
CA MET A 43 -3.01 -2.80 -9.88
C MET A 43 -3.17 -1.71 -8.81
N THR A 44 -2.28 -0.72 -8.80
CA THR A 44 -2.33 0.42 -7.87
C THR A 44 -3.56 1.28 -8.11
N ASP A 45 -3.87 1.59 -9.38
CA ASP A 45 -5.06 2.36 -9.77
C ASP A 45 -6.34 1.67 -9.26
N LYS A 46 -6.45 0.35 -9.47
CA LYS A 46 -7.58 -0.44 -8.97
C LYS A 46 -7.64 -0.45 -7.45
N ALA A 47 -6.51 -0.67 -6.78
CA ALA A 47 -6.46 -0.79 -5.33
C ALA A 47 -6.82 0.54 -4.64
N VAL A 48 -6.26 1.66 -5.11
CA VAL A 48 -6.57 3.01 -4.61
C VAL A 48 -8.03 3.37 -4.91
N GLY A 49 -8.50 3.16 -6.14
CA GLY A 49 -9.87 3.50 -6.55
C GLY A 49 -10.96 2.68 -5.84
N SER A 50 -10.62 1.46 -5.39
CA SER A 50 -11.54 0.58 -4.65
C SER A 50 -11.44 0.72 -3.12
N GLY A 51 -10.62 1.66 -2.63
CA GLY A 51 -10.48 1.94 -1.20
C GLY A 51 -11.82 2.32 -0.57
N LYS A 52 -12.17 1.67 0.54
CA LYS A 52 -13.47 1.86 1.22
C LYS A 52 -13.45 3.00 2.24
N VAL A 53 -12.28 3.31 2.78
CA VAL A 53 -12.10 4.39 3.75
C VAL A 53 -11.70 5.65 3.00
N SER A 54 -12.46 6.72 3.18
CA SER A 54 -12.24 8.02 2.56
C SER A 54 -11.09 8.80 3.22
N ALA A 55 -10.55 9.78 2.51
CA ALA A 55 -9.54 10.68 3.07
C ALA A 55 -10.07 11.48 4.28
N ALA A 56 -11.36 11.82 4.29
CA ALA A 56 -12.00 12.52 5.41
C ALA A 56 -12.08 11.64 6.66
N GLU A 57 -12.43 10.36 6.53
CA GLU A 57 -12.39 9.40 7.64
C GLU A 57 -10.97 9.19 8.17
N VAL A 58 -9.98 9.12 7.27
CA VAL A 58 -8.57 9.06 7.70
C VAL A 58 -8.16 10.31 8.47
N ALA A 59 -8.60 11.51 8.04
CA ALA A 59 -8.34 12.74 8.78
C ALA A 59 -8.96 12.69 10.19
N GLN A 60 -10.20 12.23 10.32
CA GLN A 60 -10.85 12.07 11.63
C GLN A 60 -10.04 11.15 12.55
N ASN A 61 -9.59 9.98 12.05
CA ASN A 61 -8.76 9.05 12.82
C ASN A 61 -7.48 9.70 13.36
N VAL A 62 -6.89 10.64 12.60
CA VAL A 62 -5.71 11.39 13.03
C VAL A 62 -6.04 12.36 14.15
N PHE A 63 -7.11 13.15 14.02
CA PHE A 63 -7.54 14.06 15.09
C PHE A 63 -7.86 13.31 16.38
N ASP A 64 -8.57 12.20 16.30
CA ASP A 64 -8.89 11.36 17.44
C ASP A 64 -7.62 10.82 18.11
N ALA A 65 -6.67 10.31 17.31
CA ALA A 65 -5.43 9.78 17.84
C ALA A 65 -4.55 10.86 18.51
N VAL A 66 -4.53 12.08 17.98
CA VAL A 66 -3.80 13.20 18.59
C VAL A 66 -4.42 13.58 19.93
N ALA A 67 -5.75 13.67 20.01
CA ALA A 67 -6.46 13.96 21.26
C ALA A 67 -6.20 12.89 22.33
N GLU A 68 -6.17 11.61 21.92
CA GLU A 68 -5.93 10.46 22.79
C GLU A 68 -4.44 10.20 23.08
N LYS A 69 -3.51 10.96 22.48
CA LYS A 69 -2.06 10.69 22.49
C LYS A 69 -1.71 9.27 22.03
N ARG A 70 -2.48 8.72 21.09
CA ARG A 70 -2.29 7.39 20.49
C ARG A 70 -1.22 7.47 19.41
N PHE A 71 -0.19 6.63 19.54
CA PHE A 71 0.94 6.63 18.59
C PHE A 71 0.59 5.98 17.25
N TYR A 72 0.09 4.74 17.22
CA TYR A 72 -0.21 4.03 15.97
C TYR A 72 -1.63 4.29 15.48
N ILE A 73 -1.76 4.75 14.23
CA ILE A 73 -3.05 5.05 13.59
C ILE A 73 -3.19 4.16 12.35
N TYR A 74 -4.10 3.19 12.42
CA TYR A 74 -4.41 2.30 11.30
C TYR A 74 -5.79 2.65 10.75
N SER A 75 -5.87 3.05 9.48
CA SER A 75 -7.18 3.30 8.85
C SER A 75 -7.97 2.02 8.58
N HIS A 76 -7.29 0.87 8.55
CA HIS A 76 -7.87 -0.44 8.28
C HIS A 76 -7.36 -1.47 9.30
N PRO A 77 -7.91 -1.50 10.54
CA PRO A 77 -7.37 -2.35 11.61
C PRO A 77 -7.41 -3.85 11.28
N LYS A 78 -8.31 -4.28 10.39
CA LYS A 78 -8.40 -5.66 9.90
C LYS A 78 -7.32 -6.03 8.86
N ALA A 79 -6.51 -5.07 8.42
CA ALA A 79 -5.46 -5.29 7.40
C ALA A 79 -4.08 -5.63 8.01
N LEU A 80 -4.00 -5.98 9.30
CA LEU A 80 -2.74 -6.29 9.98
C LEU A 80 -2.29 -7.75 9.85
N ALA A 81 -3.09 -8.65 9.26
CA ALA A 81 -2.76 -10.07 9.16
C ALA A 81 -1.44 -10.32 8.40
N SER A 82 -1.17 -9.56 7.33
CA SER A 82 0.10 -9.65 6.59
C SER A 82 1.29 -9.11 7.40
N VAL A 83 1.06 -8.10 8.25
CA VAL A 83 2.08 -7.59 9.18
C VAL A 83 2.43 -8.66 10.19
N GLN A 84 1.44 -9.33 10.79
CA GLN A 84 1.66 -10.45 11.69
C GLN A 84 2.47 -11.56 11.03
N THR A 85 2.04 -12.02 9.84
CA THR A 85 2.74 -13.07 9.08
C THR A 85 4.21 -12.71 8.84
N ARG A 86 4.48 -11.46 8.42
CA ARG A 86 5.84 -10.96 8.22
C ARG A 86 6.66 -11.00 9.51
N LEU A 87 6.08 -10.58 10.64
CA LEU A 87 6.76 -10.60 11.93
C LEU A 87 7.07 -12.03 12.39
N GLU A 88 6.15 -12.98 12.14
CA GLU A 88 6.37 -14.40 12.42
C GLU A 88 7.48 -15.00 11.54
N ASP A 89 7.50 -14.70 10.24
CA ASP A 89 8.56 -15.16 9.33
C ASP A 89 9.94 -14.66 9.77
N ILE A 90 10.04 -13.41 10.21
CA ILE A 90 11.26 -12.82 10.77
C ILE A 90 11.66 -13.56 12.06
N MET A 91 10.74 -13.75 12.99
CA MET A 91 11.02 -14.39 14.28
C MET A 91 11.44 -15.85 14.16
N GLN A 92 10.93 -16.54 13.15
CA GLN A 92 11.23 -17.96 12.91
C GLN A 92 12.36 -18.16 11.89
N ALA A 93 12.96 -17.09 11.36
CA ALA A 93 13.97 -17.13 10.30
C ALA A 93 13.54 -17.96 9.07
N ARG A 94 12.26 -17.85 8.67
CA ARG A 94 11.72 -18.49 7.47
C ARG A 94 11.83 -17.56 6.27
N ASN A 95 11.91 -18.14 5.07
CA ASN A 95 11.74 -17.36 3.85
C ASN A 95 10.37 -16.67 3.86
N PRO A 96 10.23 -15.45 3.29
CA PRO A 96 8.98 -14.71 3.31
C PRO A 96 7.83 -15.52 2.70
N THR A 97 6.71 -15.58 3.42
CA THR A 97 5.47 -16.17 2.95
C THR A 97 4.97 -15.44 1.70
N ASP A 98 4.44 -16.19 0.72
CA ASP A 98 3.86 -15.60 -0.50
C ASP A 98 2.76 -14.58 -0.12
N PRO A 99 2.86 -13.31 -0.54
CA PRO A 99 1.86 -12.29 -0.24
C PRO A 99 0.45 -12.62 -0.78
N PHE A 100 0.34 -13.56 -1.73
CA PHE A 100 -0.92 -14.04 -2.29
C PHE A 100 -1.39 -15.38 -1.71
N ALA A 101 -0.78 -15.91 -0.65
CA ALA A 101 -1.17 -17.19 -0.07
C ALA A 101 -2.67 -17.28 0.29
N GLY A 102 -3.27 -16.17 0.75
CA GLY A 102 -4.71 -16.09 1.04
C GLY A 102 -5.62 -15.86 -0.16
N LYS A 103 -5.06 -15.52 -1.33
CA LYS A 103 -5.76 -15.28 -2.61
C LYS A 103 -4.87 -15.67 -3.81
N PRO A 104 -4.58 -16.96 -4.01
CA PRO A 104 -3.63 -17.43 -5.02
C PRO A 104 -3.99 -16.98 -6.44
N GLU A 105 -5.28 -16.80 -6.73
CA GLU A 105 -5.80 -16.36 -8.02
C GLU A 105 -5.26 -14.99 -8.44
N ILE A 106 -4.98 -14.10 -7.47
CA ILE A 106 -4.37 -12.80 -7.75
C ILE A 106 -2.91 -12.98 -8.17
N GLY A 107 -2.18 -13.87 -7.50
CA GLY A 107 -0.79 -14.19 -7.82
C GLY A 107 -0.65 -14.83 -9.20
N ASP A 108 -1.56 -15.73 -9.56
CA ASP A 108 -1.59 -16.35 -10.89
C ASP A 108 -1.91 -15.35 -12.01
N ALA A 109 -2.89 -14.48 -11.78
CA ALA A 109 -3.21 -13.39 -12.70
C ALA A 109 -2.01 -12.46 -12.89
N LEU A 110 -1.31 -12.11 -11.81
CA LEU A 110 -0.09 -11.28 -11.86
C LEU A 110 1.02 -11.96 -12.67
N ARG A 111 1.33 -13.24 -12.39
CA ARG A 111 2.35 -14.00 -13.13
C ARG A 111 2.00 -14.09 -14.62
N SER A 112 0.74 -14.30 -14.95
CA SER A 112 0.26 -14.34 -16.34
C SER A 112 0.44 -12.98 -17.01
N ALA A 113 0.03 -11.89 -16.35
CA ALA A 113 0.18 -10.53 -16.85
C ALA A 113 1.64 -10.13 -17.07
N LEU A 114 2.57 -10.63 -16.26
CA LEU A 114 4.01 -10.38 -16.42
C LEU A 114 4.64 -11.20 -17.56
N ARG A 115 4.15 -12.42 -17.81
CA ARG A 115 4.73 -13.34 -18.81
C ARG A 115 4.16 -13.22 -20.22
N ALA A 116 2.98 -12.65 -20.39
CA ALA A 116 2.28 -12.66 -21.69
C ALA A 116 2.99 -11.82 -22.77
N THR A 117 3.96 -12.36 -23.50
CA THR A 117 4.74 -11.62 -24.53
C THR A 117 3.85 -10.79 -25.47
N LYS A 118 4.37 -9.62 -25.85
CA LYS A 118 3.67 -8.70 -26.76
C LYS A 118 3.53 -9.29 -28.15
#